data_AF-N9QRV2-F1
#
_entry.id   AF-N9QRV2-F1
#
_cell.length_a   1.000
_cell.length_b   1.000
_cell.length_c   1.000
_cell.angle_alpha   90.00
_cell.angle_beta   90.00
_cell.angle_gamma   90.00
#
_symmetry.space_group_name_H-M   'P 1'
#
loop_
_entity.id
_entity.type
_entity.pdbx_description
1 polymer ?
#
loop_
_entity_poly.entity_id
_entity_poly.type
_entity_poly.pdbx_seq_one_letter_code
_entity_poly.pdbx_strand_id
1 'polypeptide(L)'
;MSSLFKITTLCALSAALFTGCASTSPSNEVVRAVTVNAVTAQGVGQEIGTVLLSDSPAGLVIRTNLKQLPAGERGFHIHENGSCAPAMKDGKMGAALAAGSHYNPNQAPHHGTPVTGHLGDLPALKVNTDGTARVTLLAPRLKLADVQGRAIMVHAGGDNYSDNPLPLGGGGERIACGVI
;
A
#
# COMPACT_ATOMS: atom_id res chain seq x y z
N MET A 1 -15.87 -63.06 64.31
CA MET A 1 -16.00 -61.59 64.25
C MET A 1 -14.89 -61.10 63.31
N SER A 2 -15.12 -61.23 61.99
CA SER A 2 -15.39 -60.11 61.05
C SER A 2 -14.20 -59.14 60.94
N SER A 3 -13.44 -59.09 59.85
CA SER A 3 -13.80 -58.63 58.49
C SER A 3 -12.67 -59.02 57.51
N LEU A 4 -12.87 -59.74 56.40
CA LEU A 4 -13.40 -59.33 55.09
C LEU A 4 -12.71 -58.13 54.42
N PHE A 5 -11.87 -58.48 53.42
CA PHE A 5 -11.58 -57.86 52.11
C PHE A 5 -11.91 -56.37 51.89
N LYS A 6 -10.93 -55.64 51.31
CA LYS A 6 -11.11 -54.84 50.07
C LYS A 6 -9.75 -54.41 49.47
N ILE A 7 -9.53 -54.89 48.25
CA ILE A 7 -8.54 -54.42 47.26
C ILE A 7 -9.08 -53.12 46.65
N THR A 8 -8.25 -52.08 46.53
CA THR A 8 -8.37 -50.94 45.58
C THR A 8 -7.33 -49.88 46.00
N THR A 9 -6.56 -49.17 45.18
CA THR A 9 -6.30 -49.12 43.74
C THR A 9 -5.06 -48.22 43.63
N LEU A 10 -4.08 -48.67 42.84
CA LEU A 10 -2.89 -47.90 42.47
C LEU A 10 -3.32 -46.70 41.60
N CYS A 11 -2.99 -45.48 41.99
CA CYS A 11 -3.16 -44.31 41.12
C CYS A 11 -1.82 -43.57 41.01
N ALA A 12 -1.03 -43.98 40.01
CA ALA A 12 0.17 -43.26 39.60
C ALA A 12 -0.26 -41.97 38.90
N LEU A 13 -0.03 -40.82 39.52
CA LEU A 13 -0.32 -39.51 38.95
C LEU A 13 0.85 -39.10 38.04
N SER A 14 0.89 -39.63 36.82
CA SER A 14 1.81 -39.17 35.77
C SER A 14 1.34 -37.83 35.22
N ALA A 15 1.96 -36.74 35.68
CA ALA A 15 1.76 -35.42 35.09
C ALA A 15 2.42 -35.36 33.71
N ALA A 16 1.65 -35.64 32.66
CA ALA A 16 2.08 -35.43 31.27
C ALA A 16 2.09 -33.92 30.97
N LEU A 17 3.28 -33.33 30.98
CA LEU A 17 3.55 -32.01 30.42
C LEU A 17 3.37 -32.08 28.90
N PHE A 18 2.17 -31.74 28.42
CA PHE A 18 1.97 -31.46 27.01
C PHE A 18 2.60 -30.11 26.67
N THR A 19 3.91 -30.11 26.40
CA THR A 19 4.56 -29.02 25.69
C THR A 19 4.08 -29.07 24.23
N GLY A 20 2.92 -28.48 23.99
CA GLY A 20 2.41 -28.27 22.63
C GLY A 20 3.35 -27.32 21.91
N CYS A 21 4.21 -27.85 21.04
CA CYS A 21 4.91 -27.06 20.05
C CYS A 21 3.87 -26.47 19.09
N ALA A 22 3.41 -25.25 19.38
CA ALA A 22 2.63 -24.46 18.43
C ALA A 22 3.52 -24.19 17.22
N SER A 23 3.38 -25.04 16.19
CA SER A 23 3.97 -24.82 14.89
C SER A 23 3.15 -23.72 14.23
N THR A 24 3.55 -22.46 14.40
CA THR A 24 3.03 -21.37 13.59
C THR A 24 3.40 -21.66 12.14
N SER A 25 2.41 -22.14 11.37
CA SER A 25 2.56 -22.28 9.93
C SER A 25 2.90 -20.90 9.35
N PRO A 26 3.89 -20.79 8.45
CA PRO A 26 4.15 -19.52 7.77
C PRO A 26 2.86 -19.14 7.04
N SER A 27 2.24 -18.02 7.45
CA SER A 27 1.15 -17.44 6.69
C SER A 27 1.71 -17.09 5.31
N ASN A 28 1.17 -17.69 4.25
CA ASN A 28 1.43 -17.25 2.88
C ASN A 28 0.93 -15.81 2.76
N GLU A 29 1.81 -14.83 3.03
CA GLU A 29 1.52 -13.41 2.84
C GLU A 29 1.23 -13.20 1.35
N VAL A 30 -0.01 -12.81 1.04
CA VAL A 30 -0.38 -12.49 -0.33
C VAL A 30 0.31 -11.19 -0.70
N VAL A 31 1.33 -11.29 -1.56
CA VAL A 31 2.08 -10.14 -2.08
C VAL A 31 1.66 -9.88 -3.51
N ARG A 32 1.19 -8.67 -3.79
CA ARG A 32 0.92 -8.19 -5.15
C ARG A 32 2.08 -7.32 -5.62
N ALA A 33 2.74 -7.75 -6.70
CA ALA A 33 3.74 -6.94 -7.39
C ALA A 33 3.07 -6.08 -8.47
N VAL A 34 3.40 -4.79 -8.47
CA VAL A 34 2.91 -3.79 -9.42
C VAL A 34 4.11 -3.20 -10.15
N THR A 35 4.15 -3.37 -11.47
CA THR A 35 5.14 -2.69 -12.32
C THR A 35 4.77 -1.21 -12.44
N VAL A 36 5.73 -0.33 -12.18
CA VAL A 36 5.55 1.12 -12.30
C VAL A 36 6.40 1.63 -13.46
N ASN A 37 5.76 2.40 -14.34
CA ASN A 37 6.37 2.96 -15.53
C ASN A 37 6.39 4.49 -15.43
N ALA A 38 7.37 5.11 -16.08
CA ALA A 38 7.32 6.54 -16.36
C ALA A 38 6.10 6.84 -17.24
N VAL A 39 5.48 8.01 -17.07
CA VAL A 39 4.34 8.43 -17.89
C VAL A 39 4.52 9.84 -18.43
N THR A 40 3.98 10.06 -19.63
CA THR A 40 3.98 11.36 -20.30
C THR A 40 2.63 11.58 -20.98
N ALA A 41 2.39 12.78 -21.51
CA ALA A 41 1.21 13.04 -22.33
C ALA A 41 1.16 12.15 -23.60
N GLN A 42 2.28 11.59 -24.02
CA GLN A 42 2.38 10.69 -25.18
C GLN A 42 2.01 9.25 -24.85
N GLY A 43 2.02 8.86 -23.57
CA GLY A 43 1.75 7.47 -23.18
C GLY A 43 2.52 6.99 -21.96
N VAL A 44 2.43 5.67 -21.76
CA VAL A 44 3.26 4.92 -20.81
C VAL A 44 4.63 4.70 -21.42
N GLY A 45 5.67 5.11 -20.70
CA GLY A 45 7.07 4.98 -21.09
C GLY A 45 7.74 3.75 -20.48
N GLN A 46 9.04 3.88 -20.22
CA GLN A 46 9.86 2.80 -19.68
C GLN A 46 9.49 2.42 -18.26
N GLU A 47 9.72 1.15 -17.92
CA GLU A 47 9.64 0.65 -16.55
C GLU A 47 10.70 1.34 -15.67
N ILE A 48 10.24 1.84 -14.52
CA ILE A 48 11.10 2.48 -13.51
C ILE A 48 11.19 1.67 -12.21
N GLY A 49 10.59 0.48 -12.17
CA GLY A 49 10.71 -0.48 -11.08
C GLY A 49 9.37 -1.03 -10.63
N THR A 50 9.32 -1.48 -9.37
CA THR A 50 8.18 -2.22 -8.83
C THR A 50 7.74 -1.69 -7.48
N VAL A 51 6.45 -1.84 -7.20
CA VAL A 51 5.88 -1.71 -5.85
C VAL A 51 5.30 -3.05 -5.43
N LEU A 52 5.63 -3.48 -4.20
CA LEU A 52 5.03 -4.66 -3.58
C LEU A 52 4.00 -4.22 -2.56
N LEU A 53 2.81 -4.80 -2.65
CA LEU A 53 1.68 -4.54 -1.78
C LEU A 53 1.35 -5.79 -0.99
N SER A 54 1.24 -5.67 0.33
CA SER A 54 0.82 -6.78 1.19
C SER A 54 0.07 -6.31 2.42
N ASP A 55 -0.82 -7.16 2.93
CA ASP A 55 -1.60 -6.85 4.12
C ASP A 55 -0.81 -7.10 5.40
N SER A 56 -0.97 -6.19 6.36
CA SER A 56 -0.53 -6.38 7.74
C SER A 56 -1.68 -6.07 8.72
N PRO A 57 -1.58 -6.45 10.00
CA PRO A 57 -2.55 -6.02 11.02
C PRO A 57 -2.72 -4.49 11.08
N ALA A 58 -1.67 -3.73 10.77
CA ALA A 58 -1.65 -2.27 10.85
C ALA A 58 -2.17 -1.57 9.58
N GLY A 59 -2.49 -2.30 8.50
CA GLY A 59 -2.92 -1.76 7.20
C GLY A 59 -2.10 -2.31 6.04
N LEU A 60 -2.24 -1.68 4.88
CA LEU A 60 -1.52 -2.06 3.66
C LEU A 60 -0.07 -1.60 3.74
N VAL A 61 0.85 -2.54 3.63
CA VAL A 61 2.28 -2.30 3.53
C VAL A 61 2.64 -2.11 2.05
N ILE A 62 3.36 -1.04 1.77
CA ILE A 62 3.75 -0.65 0.42
C ILE A 62 5.28 -0.56 0.38
N ARG A 63 5.92 -1.50 -0.30
CA ARG A 63 7.38 -1.54 -0.46
C ARG A 63 7.75 -1.09 -1.86
N THR A 64 8.45 0.02 -1.97
CA THR A 64 8.88 0.57 -3.26
C THR A 64 10.28 0.11 -3.60
N ASN A 65 10.53 -0.14 -4.88
CA ASN A 65 11.86 -0.26 -5.47
C ASN A 65 11.83 0.46 -6.82
N LEU A 66 11.87 1.78 -6.75
CA LEU A 66 11.76 2.67 -7.91
C LEU A 66 13.09 3.39 -8.16
N LYS A 67 13.31 3.79 -9.41
CA LYS A 67 14.49 4.54 -9.87
C LYS A 67 14.08 5.63 -10.86
N GLN A 68 15.04 6.46 -11.29
CA GLN A 68 14.83 7.50 -12.31
C GLN A 68 13.78 8.55 -11.92
N LEU A 69 13.58 8.77 -10.61
CA LEU A 69 12.68 9.80 -10.11
C LEU A 69 13.46 11.06 -9.71
N PRO A 70 12.87 12.26 -9.79
CA PRO A 70 13.49 13.47 -9.24
C PRO A 70 13.70 13.36 -7.73
N ALA A 71 14.92 13.64 -7.26
CA ALA A 71 15.29 13.57 -5.85
C ALA A 71 14.46 14.52 -4.97
N GLY A 72 14.04 14.11 -3.77
CA GLY A 72 13.17 14.86 -2.87
C GLY A 72 11.85 14.15 -2.57
N GLU A 73 10.94 14.82 -1.87
CA GLU A 73 9.60 14.29 -1.61
C GLU A 73 8.72 14.38 -2.86
N ARG A 74 7.94 13.33 -3.10
CA ARG A 74 7.00 13.21 -4.21
C ARG A 74 5.62 12.81 -3.71
N GLY A 75 4.58 13.45 -4.22
CA GLY A 75 3.21 13.02 -3.96
C GLY A 75 2.99 11.59 -4.45
N PHE A 76 2.32 10.78 -3.64
CA PHE A 76 2.21 9.35 -3.87
C PHE A 76 0.82 8.87 -3.44
N HIS A 77 0.04 8.37 -4.39
CA HIS A 77 -1.39 8.14 -4.16
C HIS A 77 -1.88 6.89 -4.88
N ILE A 78 -2.97 6.32 -4.36
CA ILE A 78 -3.84 5.40 -5.12
C ILE A 78 -4.89 6.24 -5.86
N HIS A 79 -5.00 6.05 -7.16
CA HIS A 79 -6.00 6.66 -8.03
C HIS A 79 -7.14 5.69 -8.35
N GLU A 80 -8.32 6.23 -8.61
CA GLU A 80 -9.57 5.49 -8.66
C GLU A 80 -9.71 4.49 -9.82
N ASN A 81 -9.06 4.73 -10.96
CA ASN A 81 -9.17 3.88 -12.14
C ASN A 81 -7.87 3.11 -12.40
N GLY A 82 -8.00 1.84 -12.78
CA GLY A 82 -6.90 0.98 -13.21
C GLY A 82 -6.39 1.31 -14.62
N SER A 83 -5.92 2.54 -14.84
CA SER A 83 -5.38 2.98 -16.12
C SER A 83 -4.27 4.00 -15.92
N CYS A 84 -3.15 3.81 -16.64
CA CYS A 84 -2.08 4.79 -16.73
C CYS A 84 -2.07 5.54 -18.08
N ALA A 85 -3.14 5.40 -18.87
CA ALA A 85 -3.22 6.05 -20.18
C ALA A 85 -3.29 7.58 -20.04
N PRO A 86 -2.68 8.32 -20.98
CA PRO A 86 -2.92 9.75 -21.07
C PRO A 86 -4.39 10.01 -21.44
N ALA A 87 -4.89 11.18 -21.06
CA ALA A 87 -6.22 11.62 -21.45
C ALA A 87 -6.25 13.15 -21.60
N MET A 88 -7.29 13.68 -22.25
CA MET A 88 -7.48 15.11 -22.43
C MET A 88 -8.12 15.73 -21.19
N LYS A 89 -7.57 16.86 -20.74
CA LYS A 89 -8.16 17.75 -19.73
C LYS A 89 -7.90 19.19 -20.14
N ASP A 90 -8.96 20.01 -20.13
CA ASP A 90 -8.90 21.43 -20.48
C ASP A 90 -8.20 21.71 -21.83
N GLY A 91 -8.48 20.86 -22.83
CA GLY A 91 -7.92 21.00 -24.17
C GLY A 91 -6.45 20.59 -24.32
N LYS A 92 -5.84 19.99 -23.29
CA LYS A 92 -4.46 19.48 -23.32
C LYS A 92 -4.39 18.01 -22.94
N MET A 93 -3.52 17.26 -23.60
CA MET A 93 -3.22 15.88 -23.23
C MET A 93 -2.33 15.89 -22.00
N GLY A 94 -2.72 15.16 -20.96
CA GLY A 94 -1.94 15.01 -19.73
C GLY A 94 -1.55 13.55 -19.48
N ALA A 95 -0.41 13.37 -18.83
CA ALA A 95 0.11 12.05 -18.47
C ALA A 95 -0.81 11.34 -17.49
N ALA A 96 -1.08 10.04 -17.73
CA ALA A 96 -1.85 9.16 -16.85
C ALA A 96 -3.20 9.73 -16.35
N LEU A 97 -3.83 10.66 -17.09
CA LEU A 97 -5.09 11.29 -16.67
C LEU A 97 -6.26 10.30 -16.64
N ALA A 98 -6.20 9.21 -17.39
CA ALA A 98 -7.23 8.15 -17.35
C ALA A 98 -7.31 7.43 -15.98
N ALA A 99 -6.29 7.55 -15.12
CA ALA A 99 -6.33 7.04 -13.75
C ALA A 99 -7.42 7.72 -12.89
N GLY A 100 -7.95 8.86 -13.32
CA GLY A 100 -8.94 9.63 -12.56
C GLY A 100 -8.30 10.39 -11.40
N SER A 101 -9.11 10.69 -10.39
CA SER A 101 -8.72 11.38 -9.14
C SER A 101 -8.14 10.41 -8.10
N HIS A 102 -7.79 10.93 -6.92
CA HIS A 102 -7.41 10.09 -5.78
C HIS A 102 -8.57 9.15 -5.43
N TYR A 103 -8.26 7.92 -5.03
CA TYR A 103 -9.27 6.95 -4.61
C TYR A 103 -9.98 7.46 -3.35
N ASN A 104 -11.27 7.81 -3.49
CA ASN A 104 -12.06 8.44 -2.42
C ASN A 104 -13.47 7.85 -2.31
N PRO A 105 -13.62 6.54 -2.02
CA PRO A 105 -14.94 5.89 -1.94
C PRO A 105 -15.81 6.44 -0.81
N ASN A 106 -15.17 6.95 0.25
CA ASN A 106 -15.85 7.49 1.43
C ASN A 106 -16.19 8.97 1.30
N GLN A 107 -15.94 9.58 0.14
CA GLN A 107 -16.20 10.99 -0.14
C GLN A 107 -15.63 11.93 0.93
N ALA A 108 -14.39 11.65 1.37
CA ALA A 108 -13.67 12.57 2.23
C ALA A 108 -13.62 13.95 1.56
N PRO A 109 -13.87 15.04 2.30
CA PRO A 109 -14.11 16.35 1.71
C PRO A 109 -12.83 17.02 1.18
N HIS A 110 -11.67 16.58 1.64
CA HIS A 110 -10.38 17.21 1.36
C HIS A 110 -9.30 16.15 1.18
N HIS A 111 -8.27 16.51 0.44
CA HIS A 111 -7.00 15.80 0.49
C HIS A 111 -6.34 16.00 1.87
N GLY A 112 -5.60 15.00 2.33
CA GLY A 112 -5.05 15.00 3.68
C GLY A 112 -3.98 13.95 3.92
N THR A 113 -3.68 13.75 5.19
CA THR A 113 -2.75 12.70 5.62
C THR A 113 -3.33 11.31 5.31
N PRO A 114 -2.52 10.24 5.40
CA PRO A 114 -2.99 8.86 5.23
C PRO A 114 -4.14 8.43 6.15
N VAL A 115 -4.42 9.21 7.21
CA VAL A 115 -5.51 8.96 8.15
C VAL A 115 -6.67 9.95 8.03
N THR A 116 -6.45 11.14 7.49
CA THR A 116 -7.47 12.23 7.45
C THR A 116 -8.00 12.57 6.06
N GLY A 117 -7.25 12.22 4.99
CA GLY A 117 -7.60 12.59 3.62
C GLY A 117 -8.45 11.56 2.88
N HIS A 118 -8.40 11.62 1.55
CA HIS A 118 -8.93 10.59 0.66
C HIS A 118 -8.36 9.22 1.05
N LEU A 119 -9.10 8.14 0.79
CA LEU A 119 -8.65 6.80 1.17
C LEU A 119 -7.34 6.40 0.46
N GLY A 120 -7.13 6.92 -0.75
CA GLY A 120 -5.92 6.74 -1.54
C GLY A 120 -4.76 7.69 -1.23
N ASP A 121 -4.89 8.59 -0.26
CA ASP A 121 -3.78 9.44 0.17
C ASP A 121 -2.76 8.60 0.97
N LEU A 122 -1.50 8.56 0.53
CA LEU A 122 -0.42 7.76 1.13
C LEU A 122 0.65 8.67 1.73
N PRO A 123 1.58 8.14 2.56
CA PRO A 123 2.76 8.93 2.93
C PRO A 123 3.53 9.34 1.67
N ALA A 124 4.02 10.59 1.65
CA ALA A 124 4.85 11.11 0.57
C ALA A 124 6.05 10.19 0.30
N LEU A 125 6.35 9.99 -0.98
CA LEU A 125 7.45 9.14 -1.42
C LEU A 125 8.76 9.92 -1.32
N LYS A 126 9.68 9.46 -0.46
CA LYS A 126 11.03 10.02 -0.38
C LYS A 126 11.93 9.42 -1.44
N VAL A 127 12.41 10.25 -2.35
CA VAL A 127 13.37 9.89 -3.39
C VAL A 127 14.76 10.39 -3.01
N ASN A 128 15.75 9.50 -3.04
CA ASN A 128 17.15 9.80 -2.77
C ASN A 128 17.77 10.67 -3.88
N THR A 129 18.95 11.22 -3.60
CA THR A 129 19.71 12.04 -4.56
C THR A 129 20.15 11.30 -5.82
N ASP A 130 20.25 9.97 -5.77
CA ASP A 130 20.51 9.10 -6.93
C ASP A 130 19.25 8.75 -7.74
N GLY A 131 18.11 9.33 -7.38
CA GLY A 131 16.81 9.12 -8.02
C GLY A 131 16.13 7.80 -7.65
N THR A 132 16.60 7.10 -6.62
CA THR A 132 15.98 5.87 -6.11
C THR A 132 14.97 6.13 -4.99
N ALA A 133 13.89 5.36 -4.97
CA ALA A 133 12.96 5.31 -3.85
C ALA A 133 12.78 3.85 -3.43
N ARG A 134 13.47 3.49 -2.34
CA ARG A 134 13.46 2.16 -1.72
C ARG A 134 12.95 2.26 -0.30
N VAL A 135 11.67 2.52 -0.15
CA VAL A 135 11.03 2.79 1.15
C VAL A 135 9.92 1.79 1.42
N THR A 136 9.64 1.57 2.70
CA THR A 136 8.46 0.83 3.16
C THR A 136 7.51 1.83 3.80
N LEU A 137 6.31 1.93 3.25
CA LEU A 137 5.25 2.83 3.72
C LEU A 137 4.10 2.00 4.27
N LEU A 138 3.30 2.62 5.14
CA LEU A 138 2.09 2.03 5.70
C LEU A 138 0.90 2.93 5.37
N ALA A 139 -0.13 2.33 4.78
CA ALA A 139 -1.43 2.95 4.58
C ALA A 139 -2.43 2.31 5.56
N PRO A 140 -2.66 2.91 6.74
CA PRO A 140 -3.33 2.24 7.85
C PRO A 140 -4.82 1.98 7.61
N ARG A 141 -5.43 2.72 6.66
CA ARG A 141 -6.86 2.60 6.31
C ARG A 141 -7.12 1.69 5.11
N LEU A 142 -6.08 1.16 4.47
CA LEU A 142 -6.19 0.34 3.27
C LEU A 142 -5.84 -1.13 3.54
N LYS A 143 -6.40 -2.01 2.72
CA LYS A 143 -6.02 -3.41 2.52
C LYS A 143 -5.79 -3.68 1.04
N LEU A 144 -5.18 -4.82 0.75
CA LEU A 144 -4.87 -5.24 -0.63
C LEU A 144 -6.13 -5.37 -1.49
N ALA A 145 -7.26 -5.77 -0.89
CA ALA A 145 -8.54 -5.89 -1.56
C ALA A 145 -9.11 -4.53 -2.03
N ASP A 146 -8.85 -3.44 -1.31
CA ASP A 146 -9.40 -2.11 -1.62
C ASP A 146 -8.78 -1.50 -2.88
N VAL A 147 -7.53 -1.88 -3.17
CA VAL A 147 -6.70 -1.28 -4.22
C VAL A 147 -6.65 -2.10 -5.51
N GLN A 148 -7.32 -3.24 -5.58
CA GLN A 148 -7.37 -4.05 -6.82
C GLN A 148 -8.07 -3.28 -7.95
N GLY A 149 -7.47 -3.30 -9.16
CA GLY A 149 -8.03 -2.60 -10.31
C GLY A 149 -7.93 -1.08 -10.24
N ARG A 150 -7.07 -0.57 -9.35
CA ARG A 150 -6.74 0.86 -9.17
C ARG A 150 -5.36 1.15 -9.77
N ALA A 151 -4.88 2.37 -9.62
CA ALA A 151 -3.54 2.74 -10.06
C ALA A 151 -2.73 3.39 -8.94
N ILE A 152 -1.45 3.05 -8.85
CA ILE A 152 -0.45 3.80 -8.09
C ILE A 152 0.00 4.99 -8.94
N MET A 153 0.14 6.16 -8.34
CA MET A 153 0.61 7.38 -8.99
C MET A 153 1.77 8.01 -8.22
N VAL A 154 2.79 8.47 -8.94
CA VAL A 154 3.86 9.34 -8.41
C VAL A 154 3.77 10.68 -9.12
N HIS A 155 3.78 11.76 -8.34
CA HIS A 155 3.69 13.13 -8.83
C HIS A 155 5.06 13.81 -8.95
N ALA A 156 5.13 14.85 -9.79
CA ALA A 156 6.31 15.67 -9.99
C ALA A 156 6.66 16.48 -8.74
N GLY A 157 5.66 17.06 -8.08
CA GLY A 157 5.77 17.80 -6.83
C GLY A 157 5.71 16.90 -5.60
N GLY A 158 5.91 17.48 -4.42
CA GLY A 158 5.76 16.82 -3.12
C GLY A 158 4.29 16.65 -2.71
N ASP A 159 4.07 16.51 -1.42
CA ASP A 159 2.73 16.44 -0.82
C ASP A 159 2.76 17.08 0.58
N ASN A 160 2.00 18.16 0.77
CA ASN A 160 1.84 18.82 2.06
C ASN A 160 0.60 18.37 2.86
N TYR A 161 -0.12 17.36 2.37
CA TYR A 161 -1.33 16.78 2.96
C TYR A 161 -2.46 17.80 3.16
N SER A 162 -2.56 18.77 2.25
CA SER A 162 -3.54 19.86 2.32
C SER A 162 -3.93 20.31 0.91
N ASP A 163 -5.12 20.86 0.76
CA ASP A 163 -5.55 21.55 -0.46
C ASP A 163 -5.08 23.01 -0.53
N ASN A 164 -4.32 23.48 0.46
CA ASN A 164 -3.78 24.83 0.54
C ASN A 164 -2.26 24.79 0.82
N PRO A 165 -1.44 25.59 0.11
CA PRO A 165 -1.80 26.64 -0.86
C PRO A 165 -2.14 26.13 -2.27
N LEU A 166 -1.86 24.87 -2.56
CA LEU A 166 -2.18 24.24 -3.83
C LEU A 166 -3.05 23.00 -3.58
N PRO A 167 -4.00 22.69 -4.49
CA PRO A 167 -4.87 21.53 -4.34
C PRO A 167 -4.06 20.23 -4.34
N LEU A 168 -4.60 19.19 -3.71
CA LEU A 168 -4.04 17.83 -3.71
C LEU A 168 -2.56 17.78 -3.31
N GLY A 169 -2.20 18.50 -2.25
CA GLY A 169 -0.87 18.43 -1.67
C GLY A 169 0.19 19.25 -2.41
N GLY A 170 -0.18 19.86 -3.56
CA GLY A 170 0.79 20.48 -4.46
C GLY A 170 1.59 19.49 -5.32
N GLY A 171 1.11 18.25 -5.49
CA GLY A 171 1.79 17.24 -6.31
C GLY A 171 1.88 17.61 -7.79
N GLY A 172 0.87 18.26 -8.35
CA GLY A 172 0.88 18.69 -9.75
C GLY A 172 0.94 17.53 -10.74
N GLU A 173 1.82 17.64 -11.74
CA GLU A 173 1.95 16.68 -12.86
C GLU A 173 2.21 15.23 -12.40
N ARG A 174 1.73 14.27 -13.19
CA ARG A 174 1.92 12.83 -12.96
C ARG A 174 3.14 12.35 -13.74
N ILE A 175 4.09 11.69 -13.07
CA ILE A 175 5.38 11.30 -13.68
C ILE A 175 5.62 9.80 -13.71
N ALA A 176 4.96 9.03 -12.85
CA ALA A 176 4.97 7.57 -12.92
C ALA A 176 3.64 6.98 -12.49
N CYS A 177 3.31 5.81 -13.06
CA CYS A 177 2.06 5.12 -12.79
C CYS A 177 2.21 3.60 -12.93
N GLY A 178 1.45 2.85 -12.13
CA GLY A 178 1.33 1.39 -12.25
C GLY A 178 -0.09 0.92 -11.92
N VAL A 179 -0.68 0.09 -12.77
CA VAL A 179 -2.02 -0.50 -12.53
C VAL A 179 -1.89 -1.69 -11.58
N ILE A 180 -2.74 -1.72 -10.55
CA ILE A 180 -2.74 -2.71 -9.45
C ILE A 180 -3.58 -3.93 -9.82
#